data_AF-A0A2V5N6T2-F1
#
_entry.id   AF-A0A2V5N6T2-F1
#
_cell.length_a   1.000
_cell.length_b   1.000
_cell.length_c   1.000
_cell.angle_alpha   90.00
_cell.angle_beta   90.00
_cell.angle_gamma   90.00
#
_symmetry.space_group_name_H-M   'P 1'
#
loop_
_entity.id
_entity.type
_entity.pdbx_description
1 polymer ?
#
loop_
_entity_poly.entity_id
_entity_poly.type
_entity_poly.pdbx_seq_one_letter_code
_entity_poly.pdbx_strand_id
1 'polypeptide(L)'
;MSTATDIGATLSLRALVARSIDYAGLFPPTTLSLETALKNHATYLRSSDAWMLSTFVLPVEKFADAAWFISEFDRNRPLRISALGPKTTNAIDFFEELKTAVKGIREFSGEYENVALVNQLEMPLPPDVGMETLSKMRELLGEVRVRAFWEASAQNAERTISLLAEHNSQTNGQPFNFKLRTGGVTPDAFPSSVQIAKALVAAAKYSVAMKFTAGLHHPIR
;
A
#
# COMPACT_ATOMS: atom_id res chain seq x y z
N MET A 1 -14.50 -36.63 5.10
CA MET A 1 -14.36 -36.60 3.63
C MET A 1 -14.82 -35.23 3.16
N SER A 2 -13.88 -34.34 2.82
CA SER A 2 -14.18 -33.03 2.24
C SER A 2 -14.58 -33.21 0.78
N THR A 3 -15.70 -32.63 0.34
CA THR A 3 -16.24 -32.77 -1.03
C THR A 3 -15.46 -31.84 -1.98
N ALA A 4 -15.46 -32.13 -3.29
CA ALA A 4 -14.73 -31.34 -4.29
C ALA A 4 -15.10 -29.83 -4.27
N THR A 5 -16.35 -29.50 -3.88
CA THR A 5 -16.83 -28.13 -3.68
C THR A 5 -16.14 -27.41 -2.51
N ASP A 6 -15.85 -28.14 -1.43
CA ASP A 6 -15.18 -27.66 -0.22
C ASP A 6 -13.67 -27.42 -0.47
N ILE A 7 -13.06 -28.26 -1.31
CA ILE A 7 -11.69 -28.07 -1.83
C ILE A 7 -11.62 -26.85 -2.78
N GLY A 8 -12.63 -26.67 -3.65
CA GLY A 8 -12.72 -25.54 -4.56
C GLY A 8 -12.88 -24.19 -3.84
N ALA A 9 -13.73 -24.14 -2.81
CA ALA A 9 -13.93 -22.95 -1.98
C ALA A 9 -12.67 -22.58 -1.17
N THR A 10 -11.91 -23.56 -0.68
CA THR A 10 -10.63 -23.31 -0.01
C THR A 10 -9.55 -22.77 -0.96
N LEU A 11 -9.53 -23.21 -2.22
CA LEU A 11 -8.56 -22.71 -3.22
C LEU A 11 -8.88 -21.28 -3.69
N SER A 12 -10.16 -20.95 -3.92
CA SER A 12 -10.55 -19.60 -4.35
C SER A 12 -10.36 -18.57 -3.24
N LEU A 13 -10.71 -18.91 -1.99
CA LEU A 13 -10.40 -18.06 -0.83
C LEU A 13 -8.89 -17.87 -0.68
N ARG A 14 -8.10 -18.95 -0.83
CA ARG A 14 -6.65 -18.85 -0.79
C ARG A 14 -6.11 -17.94 -1.87
N ALA A 15 -6.62 -18.03 -3.10
CA ALA A 15 -6.22 -17.13 -4.18
C ALA A 15 -6.59 -15.67 -3.87
N LEU A 16 -7.76 -15.43 -3.27
CA LEU A 16 -8.22 -14.09 -2.90
C LEU A 16 -7.36 -13.45 -1.79
N VAL A 17 -6.98 -14.23 -0.78
CA VAL A 17 -6.31 -13.71 0.43
C VAL A 17 -4.79 -13.83 0.38
N ALA A 18 -4.25 -14.64 -0.54
CA ALA A 18 -2.81 -14.76 -0.70
C ALA A 18 -2.19 -13.39 -1.00
N ARG A 19 -1.24 -12.97 -0.15
CA ARG A 19 -0.54 -11.68 -0.27
C ARG A 19 -1.49 -10.48 -0.36
N SER A 20 -2.64 -10.51 0.32
CA SER A 20 -3.58 -9.38 0.35
C SER A 20 -3.50 -8.54 1.63
N ILE A 21 -2.83 -9.04 2.68
CA ILE A 21 -2.79 -8.39 3.99
C ILE A 21 -1.45 -7.70 4.19
N ASP A 22 -1.46 -6.37 4.27
CA ASP A 22 -0.30 -5.61 4.73
C ASP A 22 -0.33 -5.44 6.24
N TYR A 23 0.82 -5.64 6.88
CA TYR A 23 0.97 -5.50 8.32
C TYR A 23 1.31 -4.05 8.69
N ALA A 24 0.41 -3.41 9.42
CA ALA A 24 0.47 -2.00 9.80
C ALA A 24 0.59 -1.82 11.32
N GLY A 25 1.49 -2.58 11.97
CA GLY A 25 1.59 -2.65 13.43
C GLY A 25 1.94 -1.32 14.14
N LEU A 26 2.51 -0.36 13.41
CA LEU A 26 2.87 0.98 13.92
C LEU A 26 1.66 1.90 14.11
N PHE A 27 0.53 1.58 13.48
CA PHE A 27 -0.63 2.43 13.45
C PHE A 27 -1.68 1.94 14.44
N PRO A 28 -2.63 2.82 14.85
CA PRO A 28 -3.76 2.40 15.66
C PRO A 28 -4.48 1.19 15.05
N PRO A 29 -5.00 0.28 15.89
CA PRO A 29 -5.07 0.36 17.36
C PRO A 29 -3.81 -0.14 18.08
N THR A 30 -2.91 -0.87 17.41
CA THR A 30 -1.79 -1.53 18.10
C THR A 30 -0.71 -0.56 18.52
N THR A 31 -0.40 0.44 17.68
CA THR A 31 0.55 1.53 17.99
C THR A 31 1.88 1.00 18.55
N LEU A 32 2.41 -0.08 17.97
CA LEU A 32 3.63 -0.73 18.45
C LEU A 32 4.85 0.15 18.18
N SER A 33 5.91 -0.05 18.97
CA SER A 33 7.22 0.47 18.61
C SER A 33 7.72 -0.17 17.31
N LEU A 34 8.65 0.52 16.62
CA LEU A 34 9.25 0.02 15.38
C LEU A 34 9.90 -1.35 15.56
N GLU A 35 10.69 -1.50 16.63
CA GLU A 35 11.33 -2.77 16.99
C GLU A 35 10.31 -3.90 17.14
N THR A 36 9.31 -3.71 18.00
CA THR A 36 8.30 -4.75 18.27
C THR A 36 7.52 -5.09 17.01
N ALA A 37 7.15 -4.09 16.21
CA ALA A 37 6.45 -4.33 14.95
C ALA A 37 7.30 -5.15 13.98
N LEU A 38 8.59 -4.82 13.78
CA LEU A 38 9.47 -5.55 12.87
C LEU A 38 9.75 -6.98 13.35
N LYS A 39 9.99 -7.18 14.65
CA LYS A 39 10.13 -8.52 15.25
C LYS A 39 8.87 -9.37 15.10
N ASN A 40 7.70 -8.79 15.32
CA ASN A 40 6.43 -9.46 15.06
C ASN A 40 6.29 -9.83 13.59
N HIS A 41 6.59 -8.90 12.67
CA HIS A 41 6.51 -9.17 11.23
C HIS A 41 7.45 -10.30 10.81
N ALA A 42 8.70 -10.29 11.28
CA ALA A 42 9.65 -11.38 11.07
C ALA A 42 9.11 -12.72 11.59
N THR A 43 8.52 -12.73 12.79
CA THR A 43 7.86 -13.94 13.34
C THR A 43 6.73 -14.42 12.44
N TYR A 44 5.86 -13.51 11.98
CA TYR A 44 4.73 -13.88 11.12
C TYR A 44 5.16 -14.37 9.73
N LEU A 45 6.29 -13.92 9.19
CA LEU A 45 6.86 -14.45 7.95
C LEU A 45 7.29 -15.92 8.06
N ARG A 46 7.42 -16.44 9.29
CA ARG A 46 7.79 -17.82 9.61
C ARG A 46 6.61 -18.66 10.11
N SER A 47 5.40 -18.08 10.19
CA SER A 47 4.20 -18.81 10.59
C SER A 47 3.58 -19.58 9.42
N SER A 48 2.66 -20.50 9.73
CA SER A 48 1.84 -21.21 8.74
C SER A 48 0.97 -20.29 7.89
N ASP A 49 0.66 -19.10 8.41
CA ASP A 49 -0.25 -18.11 7.81
C ASP A 49 0.46 -17.04 6.99
N ALA A 50 1.80 -17.13 6.88
CA ALA A 50 2.63 -16.17 6.15
C ALA A 50 2.15 -15.94 4.71
N TRP A 51 1.51 -16.93 4.08
CA TRP A 51 1.01 -16.85 2.70
C TRP A 51 0.00 -15.70 2.48
N MET A 52 -0.73 -15.26 3.52
CA MET A 52 -1.66 -14.13 3.44
C MET A 52 -0.96 -12.76 3.49
N LEU A 53 0.20 -12.70 4.16
CA LEU A 53 0.92 -11.45 4.41
C LEU A 53 1.63 -10.95 3.15
N SER A 54 1.54 -9.65 2.88
CA SER A 54 2.09 -8.98 1.71
C SER A 54 3.31 -8.13 2.07
N THR A 55 3.11 -6.98 2.71
CA THR A 55 4.17 -6.04 3.08
C THR A 55 4.03 -5.56 4.52
N PHE A 56 5.10 -4.98 5.04
CA PHE A 56 5.11 -4.13 6.22
C PHE A 56 4.87 -2.68 5.80
N VAL A 57 3.88 -2.01 6.38
CA VAL A 57 3.64 -0.58 6.13
C VAL A 57 4.63 0.24 6.97
N LEU A 58 5.59 0.88 6.31
CA LEU A 58 6.66 1.65 6.96
C LEU A 58 6.62 3.11 6.48
N PRO A 59 6.47 4.10 7.38
CA PRO A 59 6.68 5.50 7.02
C PRO A 59 8.08 5.74 6.46
N VAL A 60 8.18 6.54 5.40
CA VAL A 60 9.46 6.84 4.72
C VAL A 60 10.50 7.39 5.70
N GLU A 61 10.08 8.22 6.64
CA GLU A 61 10.94 8.82 7.66
C GLU A 61 11.56 7.81 8.64
N LYS A 62 11.03 6.57 8.69
CA LYS A 62 11.52 5.50 9.56
C LYS A 62 12.46 4.52 8.86
N PHE A 63 12.87 4.78 7.62
CA PHE A 63 13.77 3.87 6.90
C PHE A 63 15.13 3.73 7.60
N ALA A 64 15.74 4.84 8.01
CA ALA A 64 16.99 4.82 8.76
C ALA A 64 16.85 4.06 10.10
N ASP A 65 15.73 4.21 10.79
CA ASP A 65 15.47 3.48 12.03
C ASP A 65 15.25 1.97 11.80
N ALA A 66 14.67 1.60 10.65
CA ALA A 66 14.42 0.21 10.31
C ALA A 66 15.72 -0.56 10.01
N ALA A 67 16.77 0.13 9.57
CA ALA A 67 18.11 -0.43 9.32
C ALA A 67 18.65 -1.22 10.52
N TRP A 68 18.42 -0.73 11.74
CA TRP A 68 18.87 -1.34 12.99
C TRP A 68 18.29 -2.75 13.24
N PHE A 69 17.21 -3.10 12.54
CA PHE A 69 16.49 -4.37 12.73
C PHE A 69 16.50 -5.26 11.47
N ILE A 70 17.31 -4.91 10.45
CA ILE A 70 17.40 -5.69 9.20
C ILE A 70 17.87 -7.13 9.44
N SER A 71 18.65 -7.38 10.51
CA SER A 71 19.13 -8.71 10.89
C SER A 71 18.01 -9.71 11.24
N GLU A 72 16.77 -9.26 11.48
CA GLU A 72 15.60 -10.12 11.67
C GLU A 72 15.11 -10.80 10.36
N PHE A 73 15.66 -10.35 9.22
CA PHE A 73 15.27 -10.77 7.87
C PHE A 73 16.43 -11.42 7.11
N ASP A 74 16.07 -12.25 6.13
CA ASP A 74 17.04 -12.98 5.30
C ASP A 74 16.54 -13.10 3.85
N ARG A 75 17.38 -13.65 2.96
CA ARG A 75 17.06 -13.75 1.52
C ARG A 75 15.80 -14.58 1.22
N ASN A 76 15.47 -15.55 2.06
CA ASN A 76 14.28 -16.39 1.89
C ASN A 76 13.03 -15.73 2.49
N ARG A 77 13.22 -14.83 3.46
CA ARG A 77 12.17 -14.08 4.16
C ARG A 77 12.55 -12.58 4.26
N PRO A 78 12.62 -11.88 3.11
CA PRO A 78 13.02 -10.48 3.11
C PRO A 78 11.91 -9.60 3.68
N LEU A 79 12.30 -8.47 4.28
CA LEU A 79 11.41 -7.39 4.66
C LEU A 79 10.84 -6.75 3.39
N ARG A 80 9.57 -7.02 3.09
CA ARG A 80 8.85 -6.36 1.99
C ARG A 80 8.13 -5.15 2.54
N ILE A 81 8.35 -3.98 1.94
CA ILE A 81 7.89 -2.71 2.48
C ILE A 81 6.87 -2.07 1.53
N SER A 82 5.78 -1.61 2.13
CA SER A 82 4.97 -0.54 1.57
C SER A 82 5.37 0.78 2.21
N ALA A 83 6.05 1.62 1.44
CA ALA A 83 6.51 2.93 1.87
C ALA A 83 5.31 3.86 2.01
N LEU A 84 5.07 4.39 3.21
CA LEU A 84 4.02 5.36 3.44
C LEU A 84 4.62 6.76 3.47
N GLY A 85 4.32 7.58 2.45
CA GLY A 85 4.67 8.99 2.46
C GLY A 85 3.63 9.83 3.23
N PRO A 86 4.01 11.05 3.65
CA PRO A 86 3.17 11.89 4.49
C PRO A 86 1.98 12.47 3.72
N LYS A 87 0.97 12.92 4.48
CA LYS A 87 -0.12 13.75 3.94
C LYS A 87 0.39 15.18 3.79
N THR A 88 0.19 15.76 2.62
CA THR A 88 0.53 17.16 2.33
C THR A 88 -0.73 17.99 2.07
N THR A 89 -0.60 19.32 2.08
CA THR A 89 -1.73 20.26 1.90
C THR A 89 -1.76 20.93 0.53
N ASN A 90 -0.65 20.86 -0.22
CA ASN A 90 -0.50 21.49 -1.53
C ASN A 90 0.43 20.68 -2.43
N ALA A 91 0.45 21.04 -3.72
CA ALA A 91 1.22 20.32 -4.73
C ALA A 91 2.75 20.49 -4.57
N ILE A 92 3.23 21.64 -4.07
CA ILE A 92 4.67 21.90 -3.90
C ILE A 92 5.24 20.93 -2.86
N ASP A 93 4.63 20.91 -1.67
CA ASP A 93 5.04 20.00 -0.58
C ASP A 93 4.89 18.54 -1.01
N PHE A 94 3.81 18.20 -1.71
CA PHE A 94 3.62 16.85 -2.25
C PHE A 94 4.78 16.39 -3.13
N PHE A 95 5.27 17.24 -4.03
CA PHE A 95 6.37 16.88 -4.92
C PHE A 95 7.72 16.79 -4.19
N GLU A 96 7.96 17.62 -3.18
CA GLU A 96 9.16 17.50 -2.35
C GLU A 96 9.15 16.21 -1.51
N GLU A 97 7.99 15.85 -0.95
CA GLU A 97 7.83 14.59 -0.22
C GLU A 97 7.93 13.37 -1.13
N LEU A 98 7.37 13.43 -2.35
CA LEU A 98 7.52 12.36 -3.33
C LEU A 98 8.98 12.18 -3.76
N LYS A 99 9.73 13.26 -3.97
CA LYS A 99 11.19 13.19 -4.25
C LYS A 99 11.94 12.53 -3.10
N THR A 100 11.63 12.93 -1.87
CA THR A 100 12.23 12.37 -0.65
C THR A 100 11.93 10.87 -0.54
N ALA A 101 10.67 10.47 -0.76
CA ALA A 101 10.27 9.07 -0.79
C ALA A 101 11.01 8.28 -1.88
N VAL A 102 11.05 8.77 -3.12
CA VAL A 102 11.76 8.12 -4.22
C VAL A 102 13.25 7.93 -3.91
N LYS A 103 13.89 8.96 -3.34
CA LYS A 103 15.29 8.89 -2.92
C LYS A 103 15.48 7.82 -1.83
N GLY A 104 14.68 7.88 -0.75
CA GLY A 104 14.76 6.92 0.35
C GLY A 104 14.51 5.48 -0.10
N ILE A 105 13.58 5.26 -1.04
CA ILE A 105 13.32 3.95 -1.63
C ILE A 105 14.54 3.39 -2.35
N ARG A 106 15.20 4.23 -3.17
CA ARG A 106 16.40 3.84 -3.92
C ARG A 106 17.56 3.51 -2.99
N GLU A 107 17.82 4.38 -2.02
CA GLU A 107 18.91 4.21 -1.06
C GLU A 107 18.70 2.95 -0.20
N PHE A 108 17.53 2.82 0.42
CA PHE A 108 17.24 1.69 1.30
C PHE A 108 17.23 0.35 0.57
N SER A 109 16.62 0.29 -0.62
CA SER A 109 16.59 -0.96 -1.40
C SER A 109 17.96 -1.33 -1.97
N GLY A 110 18.80 -0.33 -2.27
CA GLY A 110 20.16 -0.55 -2.77
C GLY A 110 21.12 -1.02 -1.66
N GLU A 111 21.02 -0.44 -0.47
CA GLU A 111 21.88 -0.78 0.66
C GLU A 111 21.60 -2.19 1.23
N TYR A 112 20.33 -2.56 1.31
CA TYR A 112 19.88 -3.83 1.91
C TYR A 112 19.44 -4.84 0.85
N GLU A 113 20.12 -4.85 -0.29
CA GLU A 113 19.81 -5.70 -1.43
C GLU A 113 19.68 -7.17 -0.98
N ASN A 114 18.61 -7.84 -1.41
CA ASN A 114 18.22 -9.23 -1.09
C ASN A 114 17.60 -9.47 0.29
N VAL A 115 17.68 -8.56 1.26
CA VAL A 115 17.06 -8.75 2.60
C VAL A 115 15.96 -7.75 2.89
N ALA A 116 15.92 -6.60 2.19
CA ALA A 116 14.79 -5.69 2.20
C ALA A 116 14.43 -5.24 0.78
N LEU A 117 13.13 -5.09 0.53
CA LEU A 117 12.58 -4.72 -0.77
C LEU A 117 11.42 -3.76 -0.56
N VAL A 118 11.55 -2.53 -1.05
CA VAL A 118 10.43 -1.61 -1.12
C VAL A 118 9.71 -1.83 -2.45
N ASN A 119 8.51 -2.42 -2.39
CA ASN A 119 7.76 -2.84 -3.58
C ASN A 119 6.43 -2.08 -3.75
N GLN A 120 6.03 -1.29 -2.76
CA GLN A 120 4.87 -0.42 -2.82
C GLN A 120 5.21 0.97 -2.29
N LEU A 121 4.53 1.97 -2.85
CA LEU A 121 4.52 3.35 -2.34
C LEU A 121 3.07 3.77 -2.16
N GLU A 122 2.75 4.32 -1.00
CA GLU A 122 1.44 4.86 -0.65
C GLU A 122 1.57 6.32 -0.27
N MET A 123 0.84 7.22 -0.93
CA MET A 123 0.79 8.63 -0.56
C MET A 123 -0.61 9.22 -0.79
N PRO A 124 -1.12 10.06 0.13
CA PRO A 124 -2.25 10.92 -0.16
C PRO A 124 -1.95 11.87 -1.31
N LEU A 125 -2.88 11.97 -2.25
CA LEU A 125 -2.82 12.95 -3.31
C LEU A 125 -3.04 14.36 -2.74
N PRO A 126 -2.39 15.39 -3.32
CA PRO A 126 -2.69 16.78 -2.98
C PRO A 126 -4.11 17.14 -3.47
N PRO A 127 -4.65 18.30 -3.05
CA PRO A 127 -5.84 18.86 -3.68
C PRO A 127 -5.67 19.08 -5.19
N ASP A 128 -6.78 19.03 -5.93
CA ASP A 128 -6.85 19.42 -7.35
C ASP A 128 -5.90 18.70 -8.32
N VAL A 129 -5.66 17.39 -8.10
CA VAL A 129 -4.86 16.56 -9.03
C VAL A 129 -5.48 16.52 -10.43
N GLY A 130 -4.65 16.79 -11.44
CA GLY A 130 -4.95 16.64 -12.86
C GLY A 130 -3.86 15.83 -13.59
N MET A 131 -4.00 15.72 -14.91
CA MET A 131 -3.08 14.95 -15.76
C MET A 131 -1.63 15.45 -15.68
N GLU A 132 -1.41 16.76 -15.64
CA GLU A 132 -0.07 17.35 -15.49
C GLU A 132 0.60 16.89 -14.18
N THR A 133 -0.14 16.88 -13.08
CA THR A 133 0.35 16.39 -11.78
C THR A 133 0.76 14.92 -11.88
N LEU A 134 -0.06 14.08 -12.51
CA LEU A 134 0.23 12.65 -12.68
C LEU A 134 1.45 12.41 -13.58
N SER A 135 1.59 13.16 -14.68
CA SER A 135 2.76 13.09 -15.55
C SER A 135 4.03 13.43 -14.79
N LYS A 136 4.02 14.51 -13.99
CA LYS A 136 5.17 14.89 -13.16
C LYS A 136 5.47 13.85 -12.08
N MET A 137 4.45 13.24 -11.48
CA MET A 137 4.64 12.10 -10.55
C MET A 137 5.32 10.92 -11.23
N ARG A 138 4.95 10.60 -12.48
CA ARG A 138 5.58 9.54 -13.26
C ARG A 138 7.05 9.84 -13.52
N GLU A 139 7.37 11.05 -13.94
CA GLU A 139 8.75 11.48 -14.18
C GLU A 139 9.60 11.35 -12.92
N LEU A 140 9.07 11.79 -11.76
CA LEU A 140 9.78 11.69 -10.49
C LEU A 140 10.02 10.25 -10.03
N LEU A 141 9.02 9.38 -10.20
CA LEU A 141 9.21 7.95 -9.92
C LEU A 141 10.30 7.34 -10.82
N GLY A 142 10.37 7.78 -12.08
CA GLY A 142 11.37 7.35 -13.04
C GLY A 142 11.43 5.82 -13.12
N GLU A 143 12.62 5.27 -12.88
CA GLU A 143 12.88 3.83 -12.97
C GLU A 143 12.59 3.04 -11.69
N VAL A 144 12.11 3.70 -10.62
CA VAL A 144 11.80 3.01 -9.37
C VAL A 144 10.65 2.03 -9.60
N ARG A 145 10.92 0.75 -9.37
CA ARG A 145 9.96 -0.34 -9.60
C ARG A 145 9.07 -0.57 -8.37
N VAL A 146 8.18 0.37 -8.09
CA VAL A 146 7.18 0.28 -7.02
C VAL A 146 5.76 0.36 -7.54
N ARG A 147 4.87 -0.46 -6.97
CA ARG A 147 3.43 -0.28 -7.14
C ARG A 147 3.00 0.95 -6.36
N ALA A 148 2.74 2.05 -7.06
CA ALA A 148 2.27 3.28 -6.45
C ALA A 148 0.75 3.22 -6.23
N PHE A 149 0.33 3.56 -5.01
CA PHE A 149 -1.05 3.60 -4.54
C PHE A 149 -1.36 5.00 -4.02
N TRP A 150 -2.23 5.70 -4.73
CA TRP A 150 -2.55 7.10 -4.46
C TRP A 150 -3.86 7.20 -3.66
N GLU A 151 -3.79 7.81 -2.47
CA GLU A 151 -4.93 7.94 -1.57
C GLU A 151 -5.74 9.21 -1.88
N ALA A 152 -7.05 9.08 -2.05
CA ALA A 152 -7.98 10.19 -2.09
C ALA A 152 -9.21 9.91 -1.22
N SER A 153 -10.01 10.95 -0.96
CA SER A 153 -11.26 10.80 -0.21
C SER A 153 -12.26 9.91 -0.96
N ALA A 154 -13.18 9.29 -0.23
CA ALA A 154 -14.22 8.45 -0.80
C ALA A 154 -15.16 9.23 -1.74
N GLN A 155 -15.36 10.52 -1.47
CA GLN A 155 -16.12 11.43 -2.34
C GLN A 155 -15.44 11.62 -3.71
N ASN A 156 -14.11 11.61 -3.74
CA ASN A 156 -13.31 11.81 -4.96
C ASN A 156 -12.87 10.50 -5.63
N ALA A 157 -13.24 9.33 -5.09
CA ALA A 157 -12.73 8.04 -5.53
C ALA A 157 -13.01 7.77 -7.03
N GLU A 158 -14.26 7.89 -7.48
CA GLU A 158 -14.64 7.60 -8.88
C GLU A 158 -13.88 8.49 -9.87
N ARG A 159 -13.81 9.80 -9.59
CA ARG A 159 -13.07 10.78 -10.40
C ARG A 159 -11.58 10.45 -10.43
N THR A 160 -10.99 10.17 -9.27
CA THR A 160 -9.56 9.86 -9.15
C THR A 160 -9.23 8.58 -9.91
N ILE A 161 -10.01 7.52 -9.74
CA ILE A 161 -9.81 6.25 -10.45
C ILE A 161 -9.86 6.45 -11.97
N SER A 162 -10.87 7.19 -12.47
CA SER A 162 -10.97 7.49 -13.91
C SER A 162 -9.75 8.24 -14.42
N LEU A 163 -9.26 9.23 -13.67
CA LEU A 163 -8.08 10.01 -14.02
C LEU A 163 -6.80 9.16 -14.03
N LEU A 164 -6.62 8.29 -13.04
CA LEU A 164 -5.49 7.36 -12.99
C LEU A 164 -5.52 6.39 -14.18
N ALA A 165 -6.71 5.90 -14.57
CA ALA A 165 -6.87 5.02 -15.71
C ALA A 165 -6.52 5.70 -17.04
N GLU A 166 -6.97 6.94 -17.22
CA GLU A 166 -6.61 7.76 -18.38
C GLU A 166 -5.09 7.94 -18.49
N HIS A 167 -4.43 8.35 -17.40
CA HIS A 167 -2.98 8.43 -17.35
C HIS A 167 -2.29 7.08 -17.63
N ASN A 168 -2.78 5.99 -17.05
CA ASN A 168 -2.21 4.65 -17.27
C ASN A 168 -2.33 4.21 -18.75
N SER A 169 -3.40 4.60 -19.45
CA SER A 169 -3.57 4.31 -20.88
C SER A 169 -2.61 5.08 -21.79
N GLN A 170 -2.05 6.19 -21.30
CA GLN A 170 -1.18 7.09 -22.06
C GLN A 170 0.31 6.89 -21.74
N THR A 171 0.65 5.99 -20.81
CA THR A 171 2.02 5.81 -20.33
C THR A 171 2.44 4.34 -20.34
N ASN A 172 3.71 4.09 -20.68
CA ASN A 172 4.31 2.73 -20.68
C ASN A 172 4.93 2.34 -19.32
N GLY A 173 4.60 3.08 -18.24
CA GLY A 173 5.14 2.86 -16.90
C GLY A 173 4.32 1.85 -16.08
N GLN A 174 4.80 1.51 -14.88
CA GLN A 174 4.00 0.70 -13.94
C GLN A 174 2.70 1.42 -13.59
N PRO A 175 1.53 0.79 -13.65
CA PRO A 175 0.26 1.48 -13.48
C PRO A 175 0.15 2.16 -12.11
N PHE A 176 -0.40 3.37 -12.10
CA PHE A 176 -0.85 4.01 -10.88
C PHE A 176 -2.14 3.35 -10.39
N ASN A 177 -2.17 3.08 -9.09
CA ASN A 177 -3.25 2.36 -8.43
C ASN A 177 -3.93 3.28 -7.42
N PHE A 178 -5.16 2.95 -7.06
CA PHE A 178 -5.94 3.75 -6.13
C PHE A 178 -5.87 3.18 -4.72
N LYS A 179 -5.86 4.05 -3.71
CA LYS A 179 -5.98 3.68 -2.31
C LYS A 179 -7.18 4.38 -1.68
N LEU A 180 -8.00 3.60 -0.98
CA LEU A 180 -9.11 4.11 -0.19
C LEU A 180 -8.86 3.84 1.30
N ARG A 181 -8.99 4.90 2.11
CA ARG A 181 -9.07 4.76 3.56
C ARG A 181 -10.48 4.33 3.96
N THR A 182 -10.60 3.29 4.77
CA THR A 182 -11.89 2.72 5.22
C THR A 182 -12.05 2.74 6.74
N GLY A 183 -11.28 3.57 7.43
CA GLY A 183 -11.35 3.72 8.88
C GLY A 183 -10.31 4.69 9.43
N GLY A 184 -10.47 4.98 10.72
CA GLY A 184 -9.63 5.89 11.47
C GLY A 184 -10.21 6.14 12.86
N VAL A 185 -9.72 7.18 13.53
CA VAL A 185 -10.19 7.56 14.88
C VAL A 185 -11.34 8.58 14.83
N THR A 186 -11.69 9.09 13.65
CA THR A 186 -12.77 10.06 13.45
C THR A 186 -13.88 9.47 12.57
N PRO A 187 -15.15 9.86 12.76
CA PRO A 187 -16.28 9.32 11.97
C PRO A 187 -16.14 9.52 10.46
N ASP A 188 -15.58 10.64 10.03
CA ASP A 188 -15.35 10.99 8.62
C ASP A 188 -14.27 10.11 7.95
N ALA A 189 -13.48 9.37 8.73
CA ALA A 189 -12.56 8.37 8.21
C ALA A 189 -13.25 7.07 7.75
N PHE A 190 -14.56 6.92 8.03
CA PHE A 190 -15.36 5.77 7.63
C PHE A 190 -16.30 6.12 6.46
N PRO A 191 -15.96 5.72 5.22
CA PRO A 191 -16.87 5.87 4.10
C PRO A 191 -18.09 4.96 4.25
N SER A 192 -19.23 5.40 3.72
CA SER A 192 -20.42 4.56 3.67
C SER A 192 -20.22 3.36 2.74
N SER A 193 -21.00 2.29 2.94
CA SER A 193 -21.00 1.11 2.06
C SER A 193 -21.24 1.48 0.59
N VAL A 194 -22.09 2.48 0.32
CA VAL A 194 -22.36 3.00 -1.02
C VAL A 194 -21.11 3.65 -1.63
N GLN A 195 -20.35 4.42 -0.86
CA GLN A 195 -19.11 5.03 -1.35
C GLN A 195 -18.04 3.97 -1.65
N ILE A 196 -17.90 2.95 -0.79
CA ILE A 196 -16.99 1.83 -1.03
C ILE A 196 -17.40 1.06 -2.30
N ALA A 197 -18.69 0.75 -2.45
CA ALA A 197 -19.21 0.04 -3.61
C ALA A 197 -18.97 0.80 -4.91
N LYS A 198 -19.17 2.13 -4.91
CA LYS A 198 -18.86 2.99 -6.07
C LYS A 198 -17.39 2.94 -6.45
N ALA A 199 -16.48 3.04 -5.47
CA ALA A 199 -15.05 2.91 -5.71
C ALA A 199 -14.67 1.53 -6.30
N LEU A 200 -15.25 0.43 -5.75
CA LEU A 200 -15.07 -0.93 -6.26
C LEU A 200 -15.54 -1.07 -7.71
N VAL A 201 -16.75 -0.60 -8.03
CA VAL A 201 -17.31 -0.65 -9.38
C VAL A 201 -16.47 0.19 -10.35
N ALA A 202 -16.05 1.39 -9.95
CA ALA A 202 -15.18 2.24 -10.77
C ALA A 202 -13.83 1.59 -11.06
N ALA A 203 -13.16 1.04 -10.04
CA ALA A 203 -11.88 0.36 -10.20
C ALA A 203 -11.98 -0.87 -11.11
N ALA A 204 -13.04 -1.68 -10.95
CA ALA A 204 -13.30 -2.82 -11.82
C ALA A 204 -13.56 -2.37 -13.27
N LYS A 205 -14.39 -1.35 -13.46
CA LYS A 205 -14.70 -0.77 -14.78
C LYS A 205 -13.44 -0.27 -15.50
N TYR A 206 -12.56 0.41 -14.79
CA TYR A 206 -11.35 1.03 -15.36
C TYR A 206 -10.09 0.18 -15.23
N SER A 207 -10.19 -1.05 -14.72
CA SER A 207 -9.05 -1.95 -14.49
C SER A 207 -7.91 -1.33 -13.66
N VAL A 208 -8.25 -0.50 -12.68
CA VAL A 208 -7.30 0.12 -11.74
C VAL A 208 -7.24 -0.74 -10.49
N ALA A 209 -6.05 -1.22 -10.09
CA ALA A 209 -5.96 -1.97 -8.85
C ALA A 209 -6.24 -1.06 -7.65
N MET A 210 -6.81 -1.64 -6.61
CA MET A 210 -7.13 -0.92 -5.38
C MET A 210 -6.45 -1.51 -4.15
N LYS A 211 -6.19 -0.63 -3.19
CA LYS A 211 -5.77 -0.96 -1.84
C LYS A 211 -6.70 -0.30 -0.83
N PHE A 212 -7.10 -1.04 0.20
CA PHE A 212 -7.90 -0.54 1.30
C PHE A 212 -7.05 -0.48 2.57
N THR A 213 -7.24 0.54 3.41
CA THR A 213 -6.46 0.73 4.64
C THR A 213 -7.33 1.09 5.83
N ALA A 214 -6.76 0.93 7.04
CA ALA A 214 -7.48 0.83 8.31
C ALA A 214 -8.35 -0.45 8.41
N GLY A 215 -7.76 -1.57 7.95
CA GLY A 215 -8.42 -2.87 7.73
C GLY A 215 -8.82 -3.65 9.00
N LEU A 216 -8.71 -4.98 8.90
CA LEU A 216 -9.39 -6.07 9.64
C LEU A 216 -9.19 -6.12 11.18
N HIS A 217 -9.44 -5.03 11.91
CA HIS A 217 -9.49 -5.08 13.38
C HIS A 217 -10.62 -5.99 13.88
N HIS A 218 -11.70 -6.09 13.09
CA HIS A 218 -12.80 -7.02 13.27
C HIS A 218 -13.20 -7.59 11.89
N PRO A 219 -12.50 -8.64 11.39
CA PRO A 219 -12.74 -9.21 10.05
C PRO A 219 -14.13 -9.83 9.90
N ILE A 220 -14.76 -10.17 11.03
CA ILE A 220 -16.10 -10.72 11.13
C ILE A 220 -16.82 -9.91 12.21
N ARG A 221 -18.01 -9.40 11.90
CA ARG A 221 -18.95 -8.81 12.86
C ARG A 221 -20.18 -9.70 12.94
#